data_AF-A0A6I2FUT9-F1
#
_entry.id   AF-A0A6I2FUT9-F1
#
_cell.length_a   1.000
_cell.length_b   1.000
_cell.length_c   1.000
_cell.angle_alpha   90.00
_cell.angle_beta   90.00
_cell.angle_gamma   90.00
#
_symmetry.space_group_name_H-M   'P 1'
#
loop_
_entity.id
_entity.type
_entity.pdbx_description
1 polymer ?
#
loop_
_entity_poly.entity_id
_entity_poly.type
_entity_poly.pdbx_seq_one_letter_code
_entity_poly.pdbx_strand_id
1 'polypeptide(L)'
;MPPFLSHANEPGDSEAADPVEATGRSQRPALIVLGVIAVLLVGFAAGLLVGKPLHDSTQQPSAVDIGFSQDMSVHHAQAVEMSALALSGSTDPAVKRLAYDILTTQQNQAGRMQAWLQLWNEPLLPTGGYMGWMTDMSSHHHSGTAEHSGPVSVMPGMASTDELAALRLATGPALDTMFLQLMLRHHQGGMPMIEYAAQRAEVDVVRSLAESMAKTQSSEAQLMTQMLTERHATPLPLN
;
A
#
# COMPACT_ATOMS: atom_id res chain seq x y z
N MET A 1 -41.10 10.24 77.78
CA MET A 1 -40.45 10.57 79.06
C MET A 1 -39.14 11.31 78.76
N PRO A 2 -38.78 12.32 79.56
CA PRO A 2 -37.88 13.43 79.22
C PRO A 2 -36.46 13.21 79.82
N PRO A 3 -35.65 14.24 80.13
CA PRO A 3 -35.04 15.34 79.35
C PRO A 3 -33.49 15.27 79.47
N PHE A 4 -32.72 16.28 78.99
CA PHE A 4 -31.82 17.10 79.83
C PHE A 4 -30.96 18.06 78.98
N LEU A 5 -30.99 19.32 79.41
CA LEU A 5 -30.11 20.43 79.05
C LEU A 5 -28.69 20.17 79.58
N SER A 6 -27.64 20.71 78.93
CA SER A 6 -26.68 21.60 79.61
C SER A 6 -25.62 22.19 78.65
N HIS A 7 -25.65 23.52 78.56
CA HIS A 7 -24.56 24.51 78.60
C HIS A 7 -23.17 24.30 77.97
N ALA A 8 -22.86 25.28 77.10
CA ALA A 8 -21.77 26.27 77.18
C ALA A 8 -20.34 25.93 76.71
N ASN A 9 -19.93 26.63 75.63
CA ASN A 9 -18.72 27.46 75.47
C ASN A 9 -18.57 27.79 73.97
N GLU A 10 -18.12 28.93 73.45
CA GLU A 10 -17.91 30.34 73.80
C GLU A 10 -17.71 31.05 72.42
N PRO A 11 -17.82 32.37 72.30
CA PRO A 11 -18.04 33.06 71.04
C PRO A 11 -16.74 33.40 70.29
N GLY A 12 -16.77 33.28 68.96
CA GLY A 12 -15.73 33.77 68.06
C GLY A 12 -16.33 34.80 67.10
N ASP A 13 -15.71 35.97 67.06
CA ASP A 13 -16.23 37.24 66.57
C ASP A 13 -16.75 37.28 65.12
N SER A 14 -17.75 38.15 64.94
CA SER A 14 -18.39 38.52 63.68
C SER A 14 -17.43 39.26 62.74
N GLU A 15 -17.22 38.60 61.61
CA GLU A 15 -16.83 39.06 60.28
C GLU A 15 -17.17 40.54 59.96
N ALA A 16 -16.14 41.32 59.63
CA ALA A 16 -16.26 42.54 58.84
C ALA A 16 -15.58 42.27 57.48
N ALA A 17 -16.32 42.47 56.40
CA ALA A 17 -15.93 42.13 55.03
C ALA A 17 -14.85 43.07 54.47
N ASP A 18 -13.87 42.50 53.79
CA ASP A 18 -12.89 43.22 52.94
C ASP A 18 -13.24 43.11 51.44
N PRO A 19 -12.80 44.07 50.60
CA PRO A 19 -13.27 44.24 49.23
C PRO A 19 -12.57 43.32 48.22
N VAL A 20 -13.32 42.92 47.18
CA VAL A 20 -12.83 42.08 46.07
C VAL A 20 -11.79 42.84 45.23
N GLU A 21 -10.53 42.45 45.32
CA GLU A 21 -9.47 42.84 44.38
C GLU A 21 -9.60 42.09 43.04
N ALA A 22 -9.81 42.84 41.96
CA ALA A 22 -9.75 42.32 40.60
C ALA A 22 -8.30 42.00 40.21
N THR A 23 -7.95 40.72 40.16
CA THR A 23 -6.61 40.27 39.74
C THR A 23 -6.43 40.42 38.22
N GLY A 24 -5.56 41.34 37.81
CA GLY A 24 -5.15 41.52 36.42
C GLY A 24 -4.40 40.28 35.90
N ARG A 25 -4.96 39.58 34.92
CA ARG A 25 -4.37 38.38 34.31
C ARG A 25 -3.11 38.78 33.53
N SER A 26 -1.93 38.32 33.98
CA SER A 26 -0.65 38.69 33.35
C SER A 26 -0.59 38.19 31.89
N GLN A 27 -0.29 39.09 30.95
CA GLN A 27 -0.19 38.81 29.50
C GLN A 27 1.14 38.16 29.07
N ARG A 28 2.04 37.93 30.04
CA ARG A 28 3.38 37.36 29.81
C ARG A 28 3.38 36.00 29.09
N PRO A 29 2.51 35.02 29.41
CA PRO A 29 2.50 33.74 28.67
C PRO A 29 1.98 33.90 27.23
N ALA A 30 1.06 34.83 26.96
CA ALA A 30 0.54 35.07 25.62
C ALA A 30 1.61 35.67 24.68
N LEU A 31 2.45 36.58 25.20
CA LEU A 31 3.56 37.17 24.44
C LEU A 31 4.67 36.15 24.12
N ILE A 32 4.92 35.20 25.03
CA ILE A 32 5.88 34.11 24.79
C ILE A 32 5.39 33.18 23.68
N VAL A 33 4.11 32.79 23.71
CA VAL A 33 3.51 31.95 22.65
C VAL A 33 3.56 32.66 21.29
N LEU A 34 3.24 33.96 21.25
CA LEU A 34 3.30 34.74 20.01
C LEU A 34 4.74 34.83 19.47
N GLY A 35 5.73 34.99 20.35
CA GLY A 35 7.14 35.00 19.98
C GLY A 35 7.62 33.66 19.39
N VAL A 36 7.21 32.53 19.99
CA VAL A 36 7.54 31.20 19.47
C VAL A 36 6.92 30.97 18.09
N ILE A 37 5.65 31.36 17.91
CA ILE A 37 4.96 31.26 16.61
C ILE A 37 5.68 32.11 15.54
N ALA A 38 6.06 33.34 15.88
CA ALA A 38 6.79 34.22 14.96
C ALA A 38 8.14 33.63 14.55
N VAL A 39 8.91 33.05 15.48
CA VAL A 39 10.19 32.40 15.18
C VAL A 39 9.99 31.17 14.29
N LEU A 40 8.95 30.36 14.55
CA LEU A 40 8.63 29.20 13.71
C LEU A 40 8.22 29.61 12.29
N LEU A 41 7.40 30.66 12.15
CA LEU A 41 6.99 31.19 10.84
C LEU A 41 8.16 31.78 10.06
N VAL A 42 9.08 32.48 10.73
CA VAL A 42 10.30 33.00 10.10
C VAL A 42 11.24 31.87 9.71
N GLY A 43 11.42 30.85 10.56
CA GLY A 43 12.20 29.66 10.23
C GLY A 43 11.61 28.88 9.06
N PHE A 44 10.29 28.77 8.98
CA PHE A 44 9.59 28.14 7.86
C PHE A 44 9.73 28.96 6.57
N ALA A 45 9.52 30.29 6.62
CA ALA A 45 9.70 31.17 5.47
C ALA A 45 11.16 31.20 4.99
N ALA A 46 12.13 31.23 5.90
CA ALA A 46 13.55 31.12 5.58
C ALA A 46 13.88 29.75 4.98
N GLY A 47 13.27 28.67 5.47
CA GLY A 47 13.39 27.33 4.90
C GLY A 47 12.83 27.24 3.47
N LEU A 48 11.73 27.95 3.16
CA LEU A 48 11.16 28.03 1.81
C LEU A 48 12.02 28.89 0.86
N LEU A 49 12.67 29.94 1.36
CA LEU A 49 13.50 30.85 0.55
C LEU A 49 14.94 30.36 0.36
N VAL A 50 15.48 29.60 1.32
CA VAL A 50 16.84 29.00 1.29
C VAL A 50 16.79 27.54 0.85
N GLY A 51 15.59 27.00 0.56
CA GLY A 51 15.43 25.71 -0.06
C GLY A 51 16.28 25.65 -1.32
N LYS A 52 17.43 24.93 -1.22
CA LYS A 52 18.22 24.53 -2.38
C LYS A 52 17.24 23.99 -3.41
N PRO A 53 17.44 24.22 -4.72
CA PRO A 53 16.64 23.53 -5.71
C PRO A 53 16.67 22.05 -5.29
N LEU A 54 15.50 21.54 -4.89
CA LEU A 54 15.32 20.10 -4.73
C LEU A 54 15.90 19.54 -6.00
N HIS A 55 16.85 18.60 -5.89
CA HIS A 55 17.51 18.00 -7.03
C HIS A 55 16.51 17.92 -8.18
N ASP A 56 16.88 18.45 -9.33
CA ASP A 56 16.14 18.30 -10.57
C ASP A 56 16.17 16.82 -10.94
N SER A 57 15.40 16.04 -10.20
CA SER A 57 15.20 14.60 -10.32
C SER A 57 14.00 14.37 -11.22
N THR A 58 13.81 15.22 -12.24
CA THR A 58 13.01 14.87 -13.40
C THR A 58 13.81 13.89 -14.26
N GLN A 59 14.27 12.79 -13.64
CA GLN A 59 14.87 11.70 -14.36
C GLN A 59 13.79 11.21 -15.32
N GLN A 60 14.01 11.45 -16.61
CA GLN A 60 13.08 11.04 -17.65
C GLN A 60 12.92 9.53 -17.55
N PRO A 61 11.68 9.00 -17.52
CA PRO A 61 11.49 7.57 -17.39
C PRO A 61 12.01 6.86 -18.63
N SER A 62 12.67 5.72 -18.44
CA SER A 62 13.03 4.83 -19.54
C SER A 62 11.81 4.05 -20.04
N ALA A 63 11.96 3.33 -21.16
CA ALA A 63 10.94 2.40 -21.63
C ALA A 63 10.60 1.31 -20.60
N VAL A 64 11.57 0.92 -19.75
CA VAL A 64 11.35 -0.04 -18.65
C VAL A 64 10.48 0.58 -17.57
N ASP A 65 10.75 1.83 -17.17
CA ASP A 65 9.98 2.52 -16.13
C ASP A 65 8.51 2.68 -16.54
N ILE A 66 8.28 3.08 -17.79
CA ILE A 66 6.94 3.27 -18.37
C ILE A 66 6.24 1.93 -18.52
N GLY A 67 6.87 0.98 -19.22
CA GLY A 67 6.26 -0.30 -19.56
C GLY A 67 5.96 -1.16 -18.33
N PHE A 68 6.87 -1.21 -17.36
CA PHE A 68 6.61 -1.88 -16.09
C PHE A 68 5.43 -1.24 -15.35
N SER A 69 5.39 0.09 -15.28
CA SER A 69 4.31 0.81 -14.58
C SER A 69 2.95 0.57 -15.24
N GLN A 70 2.89 0.53 -16.58
CA GLN A 70 1.67 0.23 -17.33
C GLN A 70 1.20 -1.20 -17.07
N ASP A 71 2.09 -2.16 -17.31
CA ASP A 71 1.75 -3.58 -17.29
C ASP A 71 1.45 -4.07 -15.88
N MET A 72 2.31 -3.74 -14.91
CA MET A 72 2.12 -4.17 -13.53
C MET A 72 0.91 -3.48 -12.88
N SER A 73 0.50 -2.29 -13.34
CA SER A 73 -0.78 -1.70 -12.90
C SER A 73 -1.97 -2.54 -13.33
N VAL A 74 -1.96 -3.07 -14.56
CA VAL A 74 -3.02 -3.95 -15.08
C VAL A 74 -2.99 -5.30 -14.37
N HIS A 75 -1.80 -5.86 -14.16
CA HIS A 75 -1.59 -7.12 -13.44
C HIS A 75 -2.15 -7.01 -12.01
N HIS A 76 -1.75 -5.99 -11.26
CA HIS A 76 -2.23 -5.75 -9.89
C HIS A 76 -3.72 -5.48 -9.80
N ALA A 77 -4.34 -4.85 -10.80
CA ALA A 77 -5.78 -4.62 -10.80
C ALA A 77 -6.56 -5.95 -10.74
N GLN A 78 -6.07 -7.01 -11.38
CA GLN A 78 -6.69 -8.33 -11.32
C GLN A 78 -6.49 -9.00 -9.95
N ALA A 79 -5.33 -8.85 -9.33
CA ALA A 79 -5.11 -9.33 -7.96
C ALA A 79 -6.05 -8.65 -6.95
N VAL A 80 -6.28 -7.34 -7.09
CA VAL A 80 -7.25 -6.60 -6.28
C VAL A 80 -8.66 -7.16 -6.46
N GLU A 81 -9.08 -7.43 -7.70
CA GLU A 81 -10.38 -8.04 -7.98
C GLU A 81 -10.54 -9.41 -7.31
N MET A 82 -9.58 -10.33 -7.54
CA MET A 82 -9.62 -11.66 -6.94
C MET A 82 -9.64 -11.61 -5.41
N SER A 83 -8.88 -10.69 -4.82
CA SER A 83 -8.83 -10.50 -3.37
C SER A 83 -10.13 -9.94 -2.81
N ALA A 84 -10.80 -9.03 -3.52
CA ALA A 84 -12.11 -8.53 -3.10
C ALA A 84 -13.17 -9.64 -3.08
N LEU A 85 -13.15 -10.54 -4.08
CA LEU A 85 -14.02 -11.72 -4.10
C LEU A 85 -13.74 -12.63 -2.91
N ALA A 86 -12.48 -12.95 -2.64
CA ALA A 86 -12.10 -13.77 -1.49
C ALA A 86 -12.51 -13.14 -0.15
N LEU A 87 -12.31 -11.82 0.02
CA LEU A 87 -12.63 -11.11 1.25
C LEU A 87 -14.14 -11.12 1.55
N SER A 88 -14.96 -11.05 0.51
CA SER A 88 -16.42 -11.08 0.60
C SER A 88 -17.00 -12.49 0.77
N GLY A 89 -16.42 -13.50 0.11
CA GLY A 89 -16.98 -14.85 0.03
C GLY A 89 -16.36 -15.88 0.98
N SER A 90 -15.16 -15.64 1.48
CA SER A 90 -14.47 -16.57 2.39
C SER A 90 -15.00 -16.47 3.82
N THR A 91 -15.07 -17.62 4.48
CA THR A 91 -15.28 -17.73 5.93
C THR A 91 -14.00 -18.08 6.69
N ASP A 92 -12.89 -18.35 6.00
CA ASP A 92 -11.61 -18.69 6.62
C ASP A 92 -10.85 -17.40 7.02
N PRO A 93 -10.57 -17.17 8.32
CA PRO A 93 -9.87 -15.98 8.78
C PRO A 93 -8.46 -15.79 8.17
N ALA A 94 -7.74 -16.87 7.88
CA ALA A 94 -6.40 -16.80 7.28
C ALA A 94 -6.48 -16.35 5.82
N VAL A 95 -7.43 -16.89 5.05
CA VAL A 95 -7.67 -16.47 3.65
C VAL A 95 -8.11 -15.02 3.59
N LYS A 96 -9.04 -14.60 4.48
CA LYS A 96 -9.49 -13.20 4.54
C LYS A 96 -8.35 -12.23 4.87
N ARG A 97 -7.47 -12.60 5.81
CA ARG A 97 -6.30 -11.76 6.16
C ARG A 97 -5.37 -11.63 4.95
N LEU A 98 -5.00 -12.74 4.33
CA LEU A 98 -4.16 -12.71 3.13
C LEU A 98 -4.78 -11.87 2.01
N ALA A 99 -6.07 -12.08 1.72
CA ALA A 99 -6.78 -11.32 0.71
C ALA A 99 -6.80 -9.81 1.01
N TYR A 100 -7.01 -9.42 2.28
CA TYR A 100 -6.94 -8.01 2.68
C TYR A 100 -5.54 -7.42 2.48
N ASP A 101 -4.49 -8.15 2.88
CA ASP A 101 -3.11 -7.68 2.78
C ASP A 101 -2.69 -7.51 1.31
N ILE A 102 -3.04 -8.48 0.44
CA ILE A 102 -2.80 -8.40 -1.01
C ILE A 102 -3.59 -7.24 -1.62
N LEU A 103 -4.90 -7.14 -1.34
CA LEU A 103 -5.76 -6.09 -1.88
C LEU A 103 -5.19 -4.71 -1.56
N THR A 104 -4.90 -4.44 -0.29
CA THR A 104 -4.44 -3.12 0.14
C THR A 104 -3.06 -2.78 -0.42
N THR A 105 -2.15 -3.74 -0.41
CA THR A 105 -0.78 -3.56 -0.91
C THR A 105 -0.76 -3.35 -2.42
N GLN A 106 -1.40 -4.24 -3.18
CA GLN A 106 -1.38 -4.16 -4.65
C GLN A 106 -2.20 -2.97 -5.18
N GLN A 107 -3.30 -2.59 -4.51
CA GLN A 107 -4.03 -1.38 -4.86
C GLN A 107 -3.19 -0.12 -4.67
N ASN A 108 -2.42 -0.03 -3.58
CA ASN A 108 -1.52 1.10 -3.35
C ASN A 108 -0.41 1.17 -4.41
N GLN A 109 0.18 0.02 -4.75
CA GLN A 109 1.23 -0.08 -5.75
C GLN A 109 0.74 0.29 -7.15
N ALA A 110 -0.43 -0.20 -7.57
CA ALA A 110 -1.07 0.18 -8.83
C ALA A 110 -1.32 1.70 -8.88
N GLY A 111 -1.84 2.29 -7.81
CA GLY A 111 -2.06 3.74 -7.73
C GLY A 111 -0.77 4.56 -7.86
N ARG A 112 0.35 4.10 -7.27
CA ARG A 112 1.66 4.75 -7.40
C ARG A 112 2.16 4.72 -8.85
N MET A 113 2.10 3.57 -9.49
CA MET A 113 2.53 3.41 -10.88
C MET A 113 1.69 4.27 -11.84
N GLN A 114 0.37 4.28 -11.66
CA GLN A 114 -0.53 5.17 -12.41
C GLN A 114 -0.26 6.65 -12.18
N ALA A 115 0.09 7.04 -10.95
CA ALA A 115 0.46 8.42 -10.63
C ALA A 115 1.78 8.83 -11.30
N TRP A 116 2.76 7.93 -11.38
CA TRP A 116 4.00 8.18 -12.10
C TRP A 116 3.78 8.35 -13.60
N LEU A 117 2.98 7.48 -14.22
CA LEU A 117 2.63 7.62 -15.64
C LEU A 117 1.99 8.98 -15.93
N GLN A 118 1.07 9.45 -15.08
CA GLN A 118 0.49 10.78 -15.21
C GLN A 118 1.53 11.90 -15.05
N LEU A 119 2.43 11.78 -14.07
CA LEU A 119 3.50 12.75 -13.84
C LEU A 119 4.43 12.86 -15.06
N TRP A 120 4.67 11.76 -15.75
CA TRP A 120 5.50 11.69 -16.95
C TRP A 120 4.74 12.03 -18.25
N ASN A 121 3.43 12.32 -18.17
CA ASN A 121 2.55 12.49 -19.33
C ASN A 121 2.49 11.27 -20.27
N GLU A 122 2.61 10.08 -19.70
CA GLU A 122 2.52 8.81 -20.42
C GLU A 122 1.12 8.19 -20.31
N PRO A 123 0.67 7.41 -21.33
CA PRO A 123 -0.59 6.68 -21.25
C PRO A 123 -0.62 5.69 -20.08
N LEU A 124 -1.79 5.49 -19.47
CA LEU A 124 -1.98 4.51 -18.40
C LEU A 124 -1.94 3.05 -18.90
N LEU A 125 -2.16 2.83 -20.20
CA LEU A 125 -2.22 1.53 -20.83
C LEU A 125 -1.25 1.48 -22.01
N PRO A 126 -0.63 0.31 -22.29
CA PRO A 126 0.24 0.17 -23.43
C PRO A 126 -0.56 0.12 -24.74
N THR A 127 0.04 0.58 -25.84
CA THR A 127 -0.61 0.64 -27.17
C THR A 127 -0.25 -0.53 -28.09
N GLY A 128 0.69 -1.40 -27.70
CA GLY A 128 1.28 -2.44 -28.56
C GLY A 128 1.24 -3.86 -27.98
N GLY A 129 0.40 -4.12 -26.99
CA GLY A 129 0.45 -5.34 -26.17
C GLY A 129 1.29 -5.15 -24.91
N TYR A 130 1.49 -6.23 -24.14
CA TYR A 130 2.20 -6.21 -22.87
C TYR A 130 3.63 -6.70 -23.02
N MET A 131 4.50 -6.33 -22.09
CA MET A 131 5.87 -6.81 -21.90
C MET A 131 6.85 -6.49 -23.05
N GLY A 132 6.47 -5.62 -23.99
CA GLY A 132 7.36 -5.17 -25.07
C GLY A 132 8.61 -4.42 -24.61
N TRP A 133 8.65 -3.98 -23.36
CA TRP A 133 9.77 -3.30 -22.70
C TRP A 133 10.84 -4.27 -22.16
N MET A 134 10.58 -5.59 -22.18
CA MET A 134 11.50 -6.62 -21.68
C MET A 134 12.36 -7.20 -22.81
N THR A 135 13.25 -6.37 -23.39
CA THR A 135 13.97 -6.68 -24.65
C THR A 135 15.12 -7.69 -24.52
N ASP A 136 15.67 -7.90 -23.33
CA ASP A 136 16.93 -8.61 -23.14
C ASP A 136 16.79 -10.02 -22.54
N MET A 137 15.57 -10.57 -22.45
CA MET A 137 15.32 -11.90 -21.87
C MET A 137 15.78 -13.08 -22.76
N SER A 138 16.46 -12.78 -23.88
CA SER A 138 16.73 -13.73 -24.97
C SER A 138 17.97 -14.63 -24.81
N SER A 139 18.72 -14.60 -23.69
CA SER A 139 20.11 -15.10 -23.77
C SER A 139 20.63 -16.17 -22.82
N HIS A 140 19.91 -16.80 -21.86
CA HIS A 140 20.60 -17.77 -20.96
C HIS A 140 19.90 -19.05 -20.44
N HIS A 141 18.74 -19.53 -20.92
CA HIS A 141 18.25 -20.86 -20.49
C HIS A 141 17.72 -21.76 -21.63
N HIS A 142 18.44 -22.86 -21.87
CA HIS A 142 18.03 -23.98 -22.70
C HIS A 142 16.95 -24.82 -22.01
N SER A 143 15.67 -24.55 -22.33
CA SER A 143 14.56 -25.48 -22.05
C SER A 143 13.29 -25.10 -22.83
N GLY A 144 13.23 -25.44 -24.11
CA GLY A 144 12.05 -26.06 -24.73
C GLY A 144 10.70 -25.35 -24.83
N THR A 145 10.53 -24.06 -24.51
CA THR A 145 9.27 -23.33 -24.76
C THR A 145 9.53 -22.04 -25.50
N ALA A 146 8.62 -21.71 -26.43
CA ALA A 146 8.78 -20.72 -27.50
C ALA A 146 9.44 -19.40 -27.10
N GLU A 147 10.38 -18.98 -27.95
CA GLU A 147 10.95 -17.63 -27.98
C GLU A 147 9.83 -16.59 -28.09
N HIS A 148 9.60 -15.83 -27.03
CA HIS A 148 8.78 -14.62 -27.08
C HIS A 148 9.67 -13.39 -26.92
N SER A 149 10.34 -13.02 -28.01
CA SER A 149 10.95 -11.71 -28.17
C SER A 149 9.91 -10.76 -28.77
N GLY A 150 9.06 -10.17 -27.93
CA GLY A 150 8.09 -9.17 -28.35
C GLY A 150 6.86 -9.07 -27.44
N PRO A 151 5.95 -8.12 -27.72
CA PRO A 151 4.76 -7.94 -26.91
C PRO A 151 3.83 -9.16 -26.92
N VAL A 152 3.25 -9.47 -25.76
CA VAL A 152 2.26 -10.53 -25.57
C VAL A 152 0.85 -9.96 -25.42
N SER A 153 -0.16 -10.74 -25.75
CA SER A 153 -1.57 -10.33 -25.63
C SER A 153 -2.11 -10.48 -24.21
N VAL A 154 -1.54 -11.38 -23.41
CA VAL A 154 -1.87 -11.63 -22.00
C VAL A 154 -0.57 -11.80 -21.23
N MET A 155 -0.47 -11.14 -20.07
CA MET A 155 0.70 -11.28 -19.19
C MET A 155 0.69 -12.64 -18.48
N PRO A 156 1.87 -13.24 -18.20
CA PRO A 156 1.97 -14.49 -17.47
C PRO A 156 1.25 -14.45 -16.12
N GLY A 157 0.63 -15.57 -15.76
CA GLY A 157 -0.02 -15.77 -14.46
C GLY A 157 -1.43 -15.18 -14.34
N MET A 158 -1.87 -14.34 -15.28
CA MET A 158 -3.21 -13.76 -15.28
C MET A 158 -4.28 -14.86 -15.28
N ALA A 159 -5.31 -14.69 -14.46
CA ALA A 159 -6.54 -15.46 -14.53
C ALA A 159 -7.31 -15.09 -15.82
N SER A 160 -7.79 -16.11 -16.51
CA SER A 160 -8.69 -15.97 -17.65
C SER A 160 -10.07 -15.45 -17.21
N THR A 161 -10.87 -14.98 -18.17
CA THR A 161 -12.25 -14.56 -17.91
C THR A 161 -13.09 -15.68 -17.30
N ASP A 162 -12.90 -16.93 -17.77
CA ASP A 162 -13.62 -18.10 -17.26
C ASP A 162 -13.21 -18.45 -15.83
N GLU A 163 -11.92 -18.35 -15.49
CA GLU A 163 -11.44 -18.55 -14.13
C GLU A 163 -11.95 -17.46 -13.17
N LEU A 164 -11.98 -16.20 -13.60
CA LEU A 164 -12.59 -15.13 -12.80
C LEU A 164 -14.10 -15.33 -12.63
N ALA A 165 -14.81 -15.82 -13.66
CA ALA A 165 -16.22 -16.15 -13.56
C ALA A 165 -16.45 -17.32 -12.57
N ALA A 166 -15.62 -18.35 -12.64
CA ALA A 166 -15.65 -19.47 -11.70
C ALA A 166 -15.37 -19.01 -10.25
N LEU A 167 -14.38 -18.13 -10.05
CA LEU A 167 -14.05 -17.58 -8.72
C LEU A 167 -15.23 -16.79 -8.13
N ARG A 168 -15.93 -15.99 -8.95
CA ARG A 168 -17.13 -15.24 -8.51
C ARG A 168 -18.29 -16.15 -8.06
N LEU A 169 -18.38 -17.34 -8.64
CA LEU A 169 -19.44 -18.32 -8.32
C LEU A 169 -19.05 -19.28 -7.20
N ALA A 170 -17.75 -19.40 -6.91
CA ALA A 170 -17.26 -20.27 -5.85
C ALA A 170 -17.69 -19.75 -4.46
N THR A 171 -17.87 -20.67 -3.51
CA THR A 171 -18.22 -20.33 -2.13
C THR A 171 -17.49 -21.22 -1.14
N GLY A 172 -17.26 -20.72 0.09
CA GLY A 172 -16.66 -21.51 1.16
C GLY A 172 -15.29 -22.09 0.79
N PRO A 173 -14.98 -23.35 1.17
CA PRO A 173 -13.66 -23.94 0.92
C PRO A 173 -13.22 -24.01 -0.56
N ALA A 174 -14.19 -24.09 -1.49
CA ALA A 174 -13.89 -24.09 -2.92
C ALA A 174 -13.40 -22.71 -3.40
N LEU A 175 -14.00 -21.63 -2.89
CA LEU A 175 -13.54 -20.26 -3.16
C LEU A 175 -12.16 -20.02 -2.56
N ASP A 176 -11.92 -20.49 -1.33
CA ASP A 176 -10.62 -20.35 -0.67
C ASP A 176 -9.51 -21.02 -1.49
N THR A 177 -9.76 -22.25 -1.96
CA THR A 177 -8.78 -23.03 -2.74
C THR A 177 -8.53 -22.38 -4.09
N MET A 178 -9.58 -21.97 -4.80
CA MET A 178 -9.47 -21.33 -6.12
C MET A 178 -8.76 -19.98 -6.03
N PHE A 179 -9.06 -19.16 -5.02
CA PHE A 179 -8.35 -17.92 -4.77
C PHE A 179 -6.85 -18.15 -4.57
N LEU A 180 -6.47 -19.07 -3.68
CA LEU A 180 -5.07 -19.37 -3.41
C LEU A 180 -4.34 -19.91 -4.65
N GLN A 181 -5.01 -20.77 -5.42
CA GLN A 181 -4.47 -21.32 -6.68
C GLN A 181 -4.22 -20.24 -7.73
N LEU A 182 -5.21 -19.39 -8.00
CA LEU A 182 -5.10 -18.32 -8.98
C LEU A 182 -4.10 -17.26 -8.54
N MET A 183 -4.15 -16.84 -7.28
CA MET A 183 -3.24 -15.83 -6.75
C MET A 183 -1.79 -16.31 -6.69
N LEU A 184 -1.55 -17.59 -6.38
CA LEU A 184 -0.19 -18.17 -6.46
C LEU A 184 0.35 -18.12 -7.89
N ARG A 185 -0.44 -18.56 -8.87
CA ARG A 185 -0.04 -18.51 -10.29
C ARG A 185 0.18 -17.06 -10.75
N HIS A 186 -0.67 -16.14 -10.31
CA HIS A 186 -0.57 -14.72 -10.59
C HIS A 186 0.75 -14.15 -10.09
N HIS A 187 1.10 -14.36 -8.82
CA HIS A 187 2.39 -13.93 -8.25
C HIS A 187 3.59 -14.52 -8.97
N GLN A 188 3.53 -15.81 -9.32
CA GLN A 188 4.61 -16.48 -10.06
C GLN A 188 4.79 -15.89 -11.46
N GLY A 189 3.69 -15.54 -12.15
CA GLY A 189 3.73 -14.89 -13.46
C GLY A 189 4.21 -13.43 -13.42
N GLY A 190 3.94 -12.71 -12.33
CA GLY A 190 4.44 -11.35 -12.13
C GLY A 190 5.93 -11.27 -11.77
N MET A 191 6.50 -12.32 -11.16
CA MET A 191 7.88 -12.28 -10.64
C MET A 191 8.94 -11.92 -11.70
N PRO A 192 8.95 -12.49 -12.92
CA PRO A 192 9.93 -12.11 -13.95
C PRO A 192 9.83 -10.63 -14.37
N MET A 193 8.63 -10.05 -14.40
CA MET A 193 8.43 -8.63 -14.69
C MET A 193 9.03 -7.76 -13.58
N ILE A 194 8.77 -8.14 -12.33
CA ILE A 194 9.26 -7.44 -11.14
C ILE A 194 10.79 -7.49 -11.08
N GLU A 195 11.38 -8.67 -11.28
CA GLU A 195 12.83 -8.85 -11.26
C GLU A 195 13.53 -8.04 -12.37
N TYR A 196 12.94 -8.00 -13.57
CA TYR A 196 13.50 -7.21 -14.66
C TYR A 196 13.46 -5.71 -14.34
N ALA A 197 12.34 -5.20 -13.83
CA ALA A 197 12.25 -3.80 -13.42
C ALA A 197 13.20 -3.46 -12.27
N ALA A 198 13.34 -4.35 -11.27
CA ALA A 198 14.30 -4.17 -10.18
C ALA A 198 15.76 -4.09 -10.67
N GLN A 199 16.08 -4.70 -11.81
CA GLN A 199 17.43 -4.67 -12.39
C GLN A 199 17.63 -3.53 -13.39
N ARG A 200 16.58 -3.14 -14.12
CA ARG A 200 16.70 -2.33 -15.35
C ARG A 200 16.00 -0.98 -15.31
N ALA A 201 15.10 -0.74 -14.34
CA ALA A 201 14.46 0.56 -14.19
C ALA A 201 15.51 1.65 -13.93
N GLU A 202 15.42 2.78 -14.62
CA GLU A 202 16.35 3.89 -14.45
C GLU A 202 15.91 4.82 -13.32
N VAL A 203 14.60 4.95 -13.10
CA VAL A 203 14.04 5.77 -12.02
C VAL A 203 14.12 5.02 -10.69
N ASP A 204 14.85 5.58 -9.73
CA ASP A 204 15.13 4.92 -8.44
C ASP A 204 13.87 4.51 -7.66
N VAL A 205 12.79 5.30 -7.74
CA VAL A 205 11.52 4.97 -7.04
C VAL A 205 10.79 3.78 -7.69
N VAL A 206 10.96 3.57 -9.00
CA VAL A 206 10.43 2.40 -9.71
C VAL A 206 11.22 1.17 -9.31
N ARG A 207 12.56 1.25 -9.36
CA ARG A 207 13.46 0.17 -8.95
C ARG A 207 13.21 -0.28 -7.51
N SER A 208 13.13 0.69 -6.59
CA SER A 208 12.86 0.43 -5.17
C SER A 208 11.49 -0.22 -4.94
N LEU A 209 10.48 0.18 -5.72
CA LEU A 209 9.16 -0.44 -5.65
C LEU A 209 9.21 -1.90 -6.14
N ALA A 210 9.86 -2.15 -7.27
CA ALA A 210 10.02 -3.50 -7.81
C ALA A 210 10.77 -4.43 -6.85
N GLU A 211 11.87 -3.97 -6.23
CA GLU A 211 12.58 -4.74 -5.20
C GLU A 211 11.69 -5.07 -3.98
N SER A 212 10.86 -4.11 -3.56
CA SER A 212 9.90 -4.35 -2.48
C SER A 212 8.83 -5.36 -2.88
N MET A 213 8.32 -5.28 -4.11
CA MET A 213 7.34 -6.22 -4.65
C MET A 213 7.91 -7.64 -4.70
N ALA A 214 9.16 -7.83 -5.14
CA ALA A 214 9.79 -9.14 -5.21
C ALA A 214 9.83 -9.83 -3.84
N LYS A 215 10.19 -9.08 -2.79
CA LYS A 215 10.23 -9.59 -1.40
C LYS A 215 8.83 -9.96 -0.89
N THR A 216 7.86 -9.07 -1.08
CA THR A 216 6.48 -9.29 -0.63
C THR A 216 5.84 -10.46 -1.37
N GLN A 217 5.89 -10.47 -2.71
CA GLN A 217 5.27 -11.53 -3.50
C GLN A 217 5.93 -12.90 -3.28
N SER A 218 7.24 -12.96 -3.03
CA SER A 218 7.91 -14.22 -2.66
C SER A 218 7.38 -14.79 -1.34
N SER A 219 7.18 -13.92 -0.34
CA SER A 219 6.66 -14.33 0.97
C SER A 219 5.19 -14.77 0.88
N GLU A 220 4.37 -14.03 0.12
CA GLU A 220 2.97 -14.36 -0.14
C GLU A 220 2.84 -15.68 -0.92
N ALA A 221 3.68 -15.91 -1.92
CA ALA A 221 3.69 -17.17 -2.69
C ALA A 221 4.04 -18.38 -1.82
N GLN A 222 5.00 -18.24 -0.89
CA GLN A 222 5.33 -19.29 0.07
C GLN A 222 4.15 -19.59 1.01
N LEU A 223 3.51 -18.54 1.54
CA LEU A 223 2.33 -18.69 2.40
C LEU A 223 1.18 -19.37 1.65
N MET A 224 0.87 -18.95 0.42
CA MET A 224 -0.18 -19.58 -0.39
C MET A 224 0.13 -21.05 -0.67
N THR A 225 1.39 -21.38 -0.96
CA THR A 225 1.83 -22.78 -1.15
C THR A 225 1.59 -23.61 0.10
N GLN A 226 1.91 -23.07 1.28
CA GLN A 226 1.64 -23.72 2.56
C GLN A 226 0.12 -23.92 2.77
N MET A 227 -0.67 -22.86 2.58
CA MET A 227 -2.12 -22.91 2.76
C MET A 227 -2.81 -23.90 1.80
N LEU A 228 -2.31 -24.04 0.57
CA LEU A 228 -2.77 -25.06 -0.38
C LEU A 228 -2.39 -26.47 0.07
N THR A 229 -1.16 -26.66 0.57
CA THR A 229 -0.68 -27.94 1.08
C THR A 229 -1.52 -28.43 2.26
N GLU A 230 -1.83 -27.53 3.21
CA GLU A 230 -2.71 -27.82 4.36
C GLU A 230 -4.14 -28.20 3.94
N ARG A 231 -4.58 -27.76 2.76
CA ARG A 231 -5.87 -28.10 2.15
C ARG A 231 -5.82 -29.34 1.26
N HIS A 232 -4.66 -29.97 1.12
CA HIS A 232 -4.42 -31.04 0.14
C HIS A 232 -4.75 -30.63 -1.30
N ALA A 233 -4.58 -29.35 -1.63
CA ALA A 233 -4.81 -28.80 -2.95
C ALA A 233 -3.49 -28.60 -3.71
N THR A 234 -3.51 -28.78 -5.02
CA THR A 234 -2.33 -28.63 -5.88
C THR A 234 -2.30 -27.23 -6.52
N PRO A 235 -1.14 -26.57 -6.61
CA PRO A 235 -0.97 -25.34 -7.39
C PRO A 235 -1.38 -25.53 -8.85
N LEU A 236 -1.84 -24.44 -9.49
CA LEU A 236 -2.06 -24.42 -10.94
C LEU A 236 -0.71 -24.30 -11.68
N PRO A 237 -0.59 -24.87 -12.89
CA PRO A 237 0.57 -24.61 -13.74
C PRO A 237 0.58 -23.15 -14.18
N LEU A 238 1.77 -22.60 -14.45
CA LEU A 238 1.90 -21.33 -15.17
C LEU A 238 1.28 -21.44 -16.58
N ASN A 239 0.60 -20.39 -17.01
CA ASN A 239 0.01 -20.22 -18.33
C ASN A 239 0.86 -19.33 -19.24
#